data_AF-A0A960BTH8-F1
#
_entry.id   AF-A0A960BTH8-F1
#
_cell.length_a   1.000
_cell.length_b   1.000
_cell.length_c   1.000
_cell.angle_alpha   90.00
_cell.angle_beta   90.00
_cell.angle_gamma   90.00
#
_symmetry.space_group_name_H-M   'P 1'
#
loop_
_entity.id
_entity.type
_entity.pdbx_description
1 polymer ?
#
loop_
_entity_poly.entity_id
_entity_poly.type
_entity_poly.pdbx_seq_one_letter_code
_entity_poly.pdbx_strand_id
1 'polypeptide(L)'
;FASGVVTFLVVASILFAAPKILARRPIRGKELVVGALAGGLAFTLILALAGAITARFLNNSSAVYGAMTTVVAFISVLFLASNSIVFAYEASVVWAWRLWPRGVDINNLFPADERAYTLLSLMDERMPSQRNGIYFDATGHEDERRPDLEALMRRPEGVPMTPYDTTQPNSETANRSQGDQSLSG
;
A
#
# COMPACT_ATOMS: atom_id res chain seq x y z
N PHE A 1 -17.79 -29.79 4.02
CA PHE A 1 -18.43 -28.45 4.07
C PHE A 1 -18.16 -27.73 5.38
N ALA A 2 -18.43 -28.33 6.55
CA ALA A 2 -18.17 -27.70 7.86
C ALA A 2 -16.71 -27.25 8.06
N SER A 3 -15.73 -28.06 7.65
CA SER A 3 -14.30 -27.72 7.76
C SER A 3 -13.92 -26.47 6.95
N GLY A 4 -14.44 -26.33 5.73
CA GLY A 4 -14.13 -25.18 4.88
C GLY A 4 -14.66 -23.86 5.43
N VAL A 5 -15.87 -23.88 6.03
CA VAL A 5 -16.45 -22.69 6.68
C VAL A 5 -15.62 -22.29 7.90
N VAL A 6 -15.17 -23.26 8.71
CA VAL A 6 -14.30 -22.98 9.86
C VAL A 6 -12.98 -22.37 9.40
N THR A 7 -12.31 -22.95 8.40
CA THR A 7 -11.06 -22.39 7.85
C THR A 7 -11.26 -20.97 7.34
N PHE A 8 -12.34 -20.72 6.60
CA PHE A 8 -12.67 -19.40 6.09
C PHE A 8 -12.82 -18.38 7.23
N LEU A 9 -13.59 -18.70 8.27
CA LEU A 9 -13.82 -17.80 9.40
C LEU A 9 -12.52 -17.51 10.16
N VAL A 10 -11.71 -18.54 10.41
CA VAL A 10 -10.42 -18.40 11.08
C VAL A 10 -9.50 -17.50 10.26
N VAL A 11 -9.30 -17.78 8.98
CA VAL A 11 -8.42 -17.00 8.11
C VAL A 11 -8.92 -15.56 7.98
N ALA A 12 -10.21 -15.34 7.71
CA ALA A 12 -10.78 -14.01 7.61
C ALA A 12 -10.61 -13.21 8.91
N SER A 13 -10.78 -13.85 10.07
CA SER A 13 -10.57 -13.20 11.37
C SER A 13 -9.10 -12.81 11.60
N ILE A 14 -8.16 -13.67 11.21
CA ILE A 14 -6.72 -13.39 11.30
C ILE A 14 -6.35 -12.24 10.37
N LEU A 15 -6.80 -12.27 9.11
CA LEU A 15 -6.54 -11.20 8.14
C LEU A 15 -7.15 -9.86 8.57
N PHE A 16 -8.26 -9.87 9.30
CA PHE A 16 -8.85 -8.66 9.86
C PHE A 16 -8.09 -8.14 11.10
N ALA A 17 -7.63 -9.04 11.97
CA ALA A 17 -6.99 -8.68 13.23
C ALA A 17 -5.51 -8.30 13.08
N ALA A 18 -4.76 -9.00 12.24
CA ALA A 18 -3.31 -8.82 12.07
C ALA A 18 -2.91 -7.35 11.78
N PRO A 19 -3.47 -6.63 10.80
CA PRO A 19 -3.07 -5.25 10.51
C PRO A 19 -3.48 -4.29 11.63
N LYS A 20 -4.54 -4.58 12.40
CA LYS A 20 -4.89 -3.76 13.57
C LYS A 20 -3.88 -3.86 14.70
N ILE A 21 -3.22 -5.01 14.83
CA ILE A 21 -2.22 -5.26 15.87
C ILE A 21 -0.84 -4.78 15.40
N LEU A 22 -0.50 -5.02 14.13
CA LEU A 22 0.83 -4.69 13.58
C LEU A 22 0.97 -3.23 13.12
N ALA A 23 -0.12 -2.58 12.68
CA ALA A 23 -0.01 -1.22 12.14
C ALA A 23 0.09 -0.18 13.25
N ARG A 24 1.06 0.73 13.09
CA ARG A 24 1.22 1.90 13.98
C ARG A 24 0.09 2.93 13.83
N ARG A 25 -0.57 2.97 12.66
CA ARG A 25 -1.70 3.85 12.37
C ARG A 25 -3.01 3.17 12.76
N PRO A 26 -3.98 3.88 13.37
CA PRO A 26 -5.32 3.34 13.58
C PRO A 26 -6.02 3.11 12.22
N ILE A 27 -6.32 1.85 11.90
CA ILE A 27 -7.01 1.43 10.67
C ILE A 27 -8.51 1.30 10.96
N ARG A 28 -9.36 1.89 10.11
CA ARG A 28 -10.81 1.77 10.25
C ARG A 28 -11.26 0.36 9.86
N GLY A 29 -12.22 -0.21 10.61
CA GLY A 29 -12.71 -1.56 10.34
C GLY A 29 -13.24 -1.77 8.91
N LYS A 30 -13.93 -0.75 8.36
CA LYS A 30 -14.50 -0.80 7.00
C LYS A 30 -13.46 -0.97 5.89
N GLU A 31 -12.21 -0.56 6.15
CA GLU A 31 -11.11 -0.65 5.18
C GLU A 31 -10.63 -2.10 5.01
N LEU A 32 -10.81 -2.93 6.05
CA LEU A 32 -10.26 -4.29 6.10
C LEU A 32 -11.27 -5.38 5.74
N VAL A 33 -12.57 -5.12 5.90
CA VAL A 33 -13.61 -6.14 5.74
C VAL A 33 -13.60 -6.74 4.33
N VAL A 34 -13.51 -5.90 3.30
CA VAL A 34 -13.58 -6.36 1.90
C VAL A 34 -12.41 -7.28 1.57
N GLY A 35 -11.19 -6.87 1.89
CA GLY A 35 -10.02 -7.70 1.60
C GLY A 35 -9.88 -8.91 2.52
N ALA A 36 -10.28 -8.82 3.80
CA ALA A 36 -10.29 -9.97 4.69
C ALA A 36 -11.24 -11.08 4.22
N LEU A 37 -12.44 -10.70 3.73
CA LEU A 37 -13.40 -11.65 3.17
C LEU A 37 -12.91 -12.24 1.84
N ALA A 38 -12.44 -11.40 0.91
CA ALA A 38 -11.93 -11.84 -0.38
C ALA A 38 -10.70 -12.75 -0.22
N GLY A 39 -9.75 -12.34 0.63
CA GLY A 39 -8.55 -13.09 0.98
C GLY A 39 -8.84 -14.40 1.69
N GLY A 40 -9.72 -14.38 2.69
CA GLY A 40 -10.14 -15.59 3.40
C GLY A 40 -10.80 -16.60 2.46
N LEU A 41 -11.61 -16.13 1.51
CA LEU A 41 -12.24 -16.99 0.50
C LEU A 41 -11.19 -17.60 -0.44
N ALA A 42 -10.31 -16.77 -1.01
CA ALA A 42 -9.25 -17.23 -1.89
C ALA A 42 -8.32 -18.24 -1.21
N PHE A 43 -7.89 -17.97 0.02
CA PHE A 43 -7.04 -18.86 0.81
C PHE A 43 -7.71 -20.21 1.09
N THR A 44 -9.01 -20.19 1.43
CA THR A 44 -9.78 -21.41 1.68
C THR A 44 -9.91 -22.25 0.41
N LEU A 45 -10.16 -21.62 -0.74
CA LEU A 45 -10.21 -22.29 -2.03
C LEU A 45 -8.85 -22.91 -2.40
N ILE A 46 -7.76 -22.18 -2.18
CA ILE A 46 -6.40 -22.69 -2.42
C ILE A 46 -6.11 -23.94 -1.60
N LEU A 47 -6.44 -23.94 -0.29
CA LEU A 47 -6.25 -25.11 0.56
C LEU A 47 -7.15 -26.29 0.15
N ALA A 48 -8.40 -26.02 -0.23
CA ALA A 48 -9.31 -27.05 -0.70
C ALA A 48 -8.82 -27.70 -2.00
N LEU A 49 -8.37 -26.89 -2.96
CA LEU A 49 -7.77 -27.37 -4.21
C LEU A 49 -6.49 -28.15 -3.94
N ALA A 50 -5.60 -27.65 -3.08
CA ALA A 50 -4.38 -28.35 -2.72
C ALA A 50 -4.66 -29.74 -2.14
N GLY A 51 -5.66 -29.88 -1.25
CA GLY A 51 -6.08 -31.18 -0.73
C GLY A 51 -6.60 -32.13 -1.82
N ALA A 52 -7.45 -31.63 -2.72
CA ALA A 52 -8.01 -32.42 -3.82
C ALA A 52 -6.93 -32.88 -4.81
N ILE A 53 -5.99 -31.99 -5.15
CA ILE A 53 -4.90 -32.25 -6.08
C ILE A 53 -3.92 -33.26 -5.49
N THR A 54 -3.50 -33.10 -4.23
CA THR A 54 -2.59 -34.03 -3.55
C THR A 54 -3.19 -35.44 -3.47
N ALA A 55 -4.49 -35.56 -3.17
CA ALA A 55 -5.17 -36.85 -3.14
C ALA A 55 -5.16 -37.54 -4.52
N ARG A 56 -5.24 -36.77 -5.62
CA ARG A 56 -5.20 -37.29 -6.99
C ARG A 56 -3.80 -37.77 -7.39
N PHE A 57 -2.76 -37.04 -6.97
CA PHE A 57 -1.37 -37.37 -7.30
C PHE A 57 -0.83 -38.59 -6.54
N LEU A 58 -1.22 -38.77 -5.27
CA LEU A 58 -0.81 -39.92 -4.47
C LEU A 58 -1.31 -41.26 -5.05
N ASN A 59 -2.50 -41.26 -5.66
CA ASN A 59 -3.09 -42.49 -6.21
C ASN A 59 -2.46 -42.96 -7.54
N ASN A 60 -1.65 -42.13 -8.21
CA ASN A 60 -1.16 -42.42 -9.57
C ASN A 60 0.37 -42.38 -9.74
N SER A 61 1.15 -42.15 -8.67
CA SER A 61 2.61 -41.89 -8.79
C SER A 61 3.47 -43.05 -8.32
N SER A 62 4.58 -43.34 -9.03
CA SER A 62 5.63 -44.25 -8.54
C SER A 62 6.43 -43.60 -7.40
N ALA A 63 7.01 -44.42 -6.50
CA ALA A 63 7.62 -43.96 -5.25
C ALA A 63 8.72 -42.89 -5.43
N VAL A 64 9.47 -42.91 -6.54
CA VAL A 64 10.59 -41.97 -6.79
C VAL A 64 10.08 -40.60 -7.24
N TYR A 65 9.07 -40.56 -8.12
CA TYR A 65 8.49 -39.29 -8.60
C TYR A 65 7.55 -38.66 -7.56
N GLY A 66 6.88 -39.47 -6.74
CA GLY A 66 5.94 -38.98 -5.73
C GLY A 66 6.58 -38.06 -4.68
N ALA A 67 7.81 -38.33 -4.26
CA ALA A 67 8.51 -37.50 -3.26
C ALA A 67 8.78 -36.07 -3.79
N MET A 68 9.27 -35.95 -5.02
CA MET A 68 9.53 -34.64 -5.63
C MET A 68 8.25 -33.86 -5.93
N THR A 69 7.21 -34.55 -6.44
CA THR A 69 5.89 -33.95 -6.65
C THR A 69 5.30 -33.39 -5.35
N THR A 70 5.51 -34.09 -4.23
CA THR A 70 5.04 -33.65 -2.91
C THR A 70 5.70 -32.33 -2.50
N VAL A 71 7.03 -32.21 -2.65
CA VAL A 71 7.75 -30.96 -2.34
C VAL A 71 7.26 -29.82 -3.22
N VAL A 72 7.11 -30.05 -4.53
CA VAL A 72 6.60 -29.03 -5.46
C VAL A 72 5.17 -28.61 -5.10
N ALA A 73 4.31 -29.56 -4.72
CA ALA A 73 2.95 -29.26 -4.28
C ALA A 73 2.94 -28.40 -3.01
N PHE A 74 3.78 -28.72 -2.01
CA PHE A 74 3.92 -27.93 -0.79
C PHE A 74 4.43 -26.51 -1.07
N ILE A 75 5.46 -26.36 -1.89
CA ILE A 75 5.96 -25.03 -2.26
C ILE A 75 4.89 -24.25 -3.03
N SER A 76 4.18 -24.89 -3.96
CA SER A 76 3.13 -24.26 -4.76
C SER A 76 1.97 -23.77 -3.90
N VAL A 77 1.48 -24.59 -2.96
CA VAL A 77 0.38 -24.17 -2.07
C VAL A 77 0.83 -23.04 -1.14
N LEU A 78 2.07 -23.09 -0.61
CA LEU A 78 2.61 -22.01 0.21
C LEU A 78 2.76 -20.70 -0.58
N PHE A 79 3.23 -20.80 -1.83
CA PHE A 79 3.34 -19.65 -2.74
C PHE A 79 1.97 -19.02 -3.02
N LEU A 80 0.97 -19.81 -3.41
CA LEU A 80 -0.40 -19.32 -3.66
C LEU A 80 -1.03 -18.75 -2.39
N ALA A 81 -0.89 -19.44 -1.26
CA ALA A 81 -1.40 -19.01 0.03
C ALA A 81 -0.80 -17.66 0.45
N SER A 82 0.53 -17.50 0.30
CA SER A 82 1.23 -16.24 0.59
C SER A 82 0.74 -15.10 -0.31
N ASN A 83 0.65 -15.32 -1.63
CA ASN A 83 0.13 -14.32 -2.56
C ASN A 83 -1.32 -13.94 -2.25
N SER A 84 -2.15 -14.90 -1.85
CA SER A 84 -3.53 -14.62 -1.45
C SER A 84 -3.61 -13.66 -0.25
N ILE A 85 -2.67 -13.74 0.69
CA ILE A 85 -2.61 -12.80 1.83
C ILE A 85 -2.21 -11.41 1.34
N VAL A 86 -1.21 -11.32 0.46
CA VAL A 86 -0.78 -10.03 -0.11
C VAL A 86 -1.91 -9.38 -0.89
N PHE A 87 -2.56 -10.11 -1.80
CA PHE A 87 -3.70 -9.62 -2.57
C PHE A 87 -4.89 -9.22 -1.69
N ALA A 88 -5.12 -9.89 -0.56
CA ALA A 88 -6.16 -9.50 0.40
C ALA A 88 -5.91 -8.10 0.96
N TYR A 89 -4.66 -7.80 1.34
CA TYR A 89 -4.30 -6.49 1.86
C TYR A 89 -4.25 -5.43 0.75
N GLU A 90 -3.78 -5.77 -0.44
CA GLU A 90 -3.85 -4.87 -1.59
C GLU A 90 -5.30 -4.48 -1.90
N ALA A 91 -6.21 -5.45 -1.94
CA ALA A 91 -7.63 -5.18 -2.15
C ALA A 91 -8.23 -4.28 -1.06
N SER A 92 -7.85 -4.50 0.21
CA SER A 92 -8.25 -3.65 1.33
C SER A 92 -7.79 -2.20 1.12
N VAL A 93 -6.51 -2.01 0.77
CA VAL A 93 -5.91 -0.69 0.56
C VAL A 93 -6.50 0.00 -0.67
N VAL A 94 -6.64 -0.70 -1.79
CA VAL A 94 -7.22 -0.16 -3.02
C VAL A 94 -8.65 0.32 -2.79
N TRP A 95 -9.45 -0.45 -2.03
CA TRP A 95 -10.82 -0.08 -1.73
C TRP A 95 -10.90 1.08 -0.73
N ALA A 96 -10.08 1.05 0.33
CA ALA A 96 -10.03 2.09 1.35
C ALA A 96 -9.62 3.46 0.79
N TRP A 97 -8.61 3.47 -0.08
CA TRP A 97 -8.03 4.69 -0.64
C TRP A 97 -8.57 5.04 -2.04
N ARG A 98 -9.50 4.23 -2.57
CA ARG A 98 -10.06 4.38 -3.92
C ARG A 98 -8.94 4.59 -4.96
N LEU A 99 -7.93 3.73 -4.92
CA LEU A 99 -6.77 3.74 -5.83
C LEU A 99 -7.08 3.10 -7.19
N TRP A 100 -8.37 2.88 -7.45
CA TRP A 100 -8.96 2.40 -8.70
C TRP A 100 -9.92 3.48 -9.22
N PRO A 101 -10.08 3.66 -10.55
CA PRO A 101 -9.38 3.00 -11.66
C PRO A 101 -8.00 3.61 -11.95
N ARG A 102 -7.05 2.79 -12.40
CA ARG A 102 -5.73 3.24 -12.85
C ARG A 102 -5.71 3.49 -14.36
N GLY A 103 -4.96 4.50 -14.78
CA GLY A 103 -4.61 4.71 -16.17
C GLY A 103 -3.64 3.63 -16.64
N VAL A 104 -3.87 3.10 -17.84
CA VAL A 104 -2.91 2.20 -18.52
C VAL A 104 -1.87 3.00 -19.30
N ASP A 105 -2.22 4.23 -19.70
CA ASP A 105 -1.34 5.14 -20.43
C ASP A 105 -0.54 6.01 -19.46
N ILE A 106 0.79 5.93 -19.52
CA ILE A 106 1.70 6.69 -18.67
C ILE A 106 1.65 8.20 -18.95
N ASN A 107 1.17 8.61 -20.13
CA ASN A 107 1.03 10.03 -20.48
C ASN A 107 -0.28 10.64 -19.97
N ASN A 108 -1.25 9.80 -19.57
CA ASN A 108 -2.57 10.21 -19.11
C ASN A 108 -2.85 9.60 -17.72
N LEU A 109 -2.37 10.28 -16.69
CA LEU A 109 -2.56 9.86 -15.30
C LEU A 109 -4.02 10.08 -14.87
N PHE A 110 -4.60 9.07 -14.22
CA PHE A 110 -5.88 9.22 -13.54
C PHE A 110 -5.67 9.81 -12.14
N PRO A 111 -6.70 10.44 -11.52
CA PRO A 111 -6.60 10.95 -10.14
C PRO A 111 -6.19 9.90 -9.10
N ALA A 112 -6.50 8.64 -9.35
CA ALA A 112 -6.08 7.52 -8.50
C ALA A 112 -4.57 7.24 -8.59
N ASP A 113 -3.97 7.48 -9.75
CA ASP A 113 -2.52 7.33 -9.97
C ASP A 113 -1.77 8.47 -9.28
N GLU A 114 -2.25 9.72 -9.41
CA GLU A 114 -1.69 10.87 -8.69
C GLU A 114 -1.71 10.65 -7.17
N ARG A 115 -2.82 10.14 -6.62
CA ARG A 115 -2.89 9.75 -5.20
C ARG A 115 -1.85 8.70 -4.83
N ALA A 116 -1.68 7.67 -5.67
CA ALA A 116 -0.71 6.61 -5.40
C ALA A 116 0.73 7.16 -5.36
N TYR A 117 1.10 8.00 -6.34
CA TYR A 117 2.41 8.63 -6.38
C TYR A 117 2.64 9.62 -5.24
N THR A 118 1.61 10.37 -4.85
CA THR A 118 1.67 11.27 -3.68
C THR A 118 1.92 10.49 -2.41
N LEU A 119 1.20 9.40 -2.19
CA LEU A 119 1.42 8.53 -1.02
C LEU A 119 2.83 7.93 -1.02
N LEU A 120 3.33 7.48 -2.17
CA LEU A 120 4.69 6.95 -2.28
C LEU A 120 5.75 8.03 -1.97
N SER A 121 5.56 9.24 -2.49
CA SER A 121 6.43 10.38 -2.22
C SER A 121 6.49 10.73 -0.73
N LEU A 122 5.34 10.70 -0.05
CA LEU A 122 5.26 10.89 1.40
C LEU A 122 5.93 9.74 2.18
N MET A 123 5.90 8.50 1.67
CA MET A 123 6.58 7.36 2.29
C MET A 123 8.11 7.44 2.17
N ASP A 124 8.62 8.14 1.16
CA ASP A 124 10.06 8.36 0.95
C ASP A 124 10.64 9.49 1.83
N GLU A 125 9.81 10.21 2.60
CA GLU A 125 10.27 11.17 3.60
C GLU A 125 10.90 10.45 4.80
N ARG A 126 12.24 10.37 4.83
CA ARG A 126 12.97 9.64 5.87
C ARG A 126 13.37 10.50 7.06
N MET A 127 13.48 11.82 6.86
CA MET A 127 13.85 12.77 7.92
C MET A 127 12.65 13.64 8.31
N PRO A 128 12.48 14.00 9.59
CA PRO A 128 11.41 14.90 10.02
C PRO A 128 11.38 16.25 9.29
N SER A 129 12.51 16.70 8.74
CA SER A 129 12.64 17.91 7.91
C SER A 129 12.67 17.67 6.40
N GLN A 130 12.75 16.41 5.95
CA GLN A 130 12.73 16.10 4.53
C GLN A 130 11.31 16.24 4.02
N ARG A 131 11.13 17.02 2.96
CA ARG A 131 9.86 17.19 2.26
C ARG A 131 10.06 16.83 0.81
N ASN A 132 9.20 15.98 0.28
CA ASN A 132 9.26 15.58 -1.12
C ASN A 132 8.08 16.18 -1.87
N GLY A 133 8.37 16.92 -2.94
CA GLY A 133 7.36 17.49 -3.83
C GLY A 133 7.32 16.68 -5.12
N ILE A 134 6.12 16.47 -5.66
CA ILE A 134 5.95 15.82 -6.96
C ILE A 134 5.14 16.73 -7.89
N TYR A 135 5.58 16.77 -9.14
CA TYR A 135 4.93 17.52 -10.21
C TYR A 135 4.62 16.55 -11.34
N PHE A 136 3.40 16.61 -11.85
CA PHE A 136 2.97 15.79 -12.96
C PHE A 136 2.90 16.65 -14.22
N ASP A 137 3.72 16.32 -15.22
CA ASP A 137 3.66 16.92 -16.57
C ASP A 137 2.70 16.14 -17.49
N ALA A 138 2.04 15.12 -16.95
CA ALA A 138 1.05 14.32 -17.66
C ALA A 138 -0.24 15.11 -17.86
N THR A 139 -0.78 15.08 -19.07
CA THR A 139 -2.07 15.71 -19.42
C THR A 139 -3.21 14.75 -19.06
N GLY A 140 -3.39 14.55 -17.76
CA GLY A 140 -4.34 13.61 -17.18
C GLY A 140 -5.76 14.16 -17.02
N HIS A 141 -6.76 13.33 -17.29
CA HIS A 141 -8.22 13.58 -17.19
C HIS A 141 -8.61 14.54 -16.02
N GLU A 142 -9.16 15.73 -16.33
CA GLU A 142 -9.72 16.65 -15.32
C GLU A 142 -10.95 16.01 -14.66
N ASP A 143 -10.75 15.35 -13.51
CA ASP A 143 -11.81 14.80 -12.67
C ASP A 143 -11.91 15.63 -11.38
N GLU A 144 -13.13 16.02 -11.01
CA GLU A 144 -13.44 16.76 -9.78
C GLU A 144 -12.98 16.03 -8.50
N ARG A 145 -12.75 14.71 -8.59
CA ARG A 145 -12.18 13.92 -7.50
C ARG A 145 -10.67 14.15 -7.30
N ARG A 146 -9.99 14.96 -8.11
CA ARG A 146 -8.56 15.22 -7.93
C ARG A 146 -8.31 15.71 -6.51
N PRO A 147 -7.47 15.02 -5.72
CA PRO A 147 -7.19 15.46 -4.37
C PRO A 147 -6.51 16.82 -4.42
N ASP A 148 -6.73 17.65 -3.40
CA ASP A 148 -5.90 18.83 -3.16
C ASP A 148 -4.49 18.34 -2.76
N LEU A 149 -3.65 18.14 -3.78
CA LEU A 149 -2.26 17.69 -3.64
C LEU A 149 -1.49 18.67 -2.77
N GLU A 150 -1.79 19.95 -2.89
CA GLU A 150 -1.16 21.01 -2.11
C GLU A 150 -1.52 20.85 -0.63
N ALA A 151 -2.77 20.56 -0.29
CA ALA A 151 -3.17 20.26 1.09
C ALA A 151 -2.53 18.98 1.65
N LEU A 152 -2.33 17.94 0.82
CA LEU A 152 -1.66 16.70 1.25
C LEU A 152 -0.15 16.89 1.48
N MET A 153 0.48 17.75 0.68
CA MET A 153 1.90 18.11 0.81
C MET A 153 2.13 19.24 1.84
N ARG A 154 1.09 19.98 2.21
CA ARG A 154 1.18 21.09 3.16
C ARG A 154 1.59 20.57 4.53
N ARG A 155 2.64 21.19 5.06
CA ARG A 155 3.17 20.92 6.40
C ARG A 155 2.05 21.08 7.45
N PRO A 156 1.86 20.11 8.37
CA PRO A 156 1.00 20.30 9.52
C PRO A 156 1.49 21.49 10.37
N GLU A 157 0.58 22.37 10.77
CA GLU A 157 0.93 23.50 11.62
C GLU A 157 1.48 23.02 12.98
N GLY A 158 2.55 23.65 13.46
CA GLY A 158 3.17 23.33 14.76
C GLY A 158 4.29 22.28 14.73
N VAL A 159 4.70 21.77 13.57
CA VAL A 159 5.91 20.94 13.47
C VAL A 159 7.17 21.84 13.51
N PRO A 160 8.08 21.66 14.48
CA PRO A 160 9.28 22.48 14.60
C PRO A 160 10.08 22.49 13.29
N MET A 161 10.36 23.70 12.78
CA MET A 161 11.28 23.88 11.66
C MET A 161 12.67 23.42 12.11
N THR A 162 13.38 22.66 11.28
CA THR A 162 14.80 22.43 11.58
C THR A 162 15.56 23.74 11.46
N PRO A 163 16.60 23.96 12.28
CA PRO A 163 17.45 25.15 12.21
C PRO A 163 18.11 25.41 10.84
N TYR A 164 18.07 24.44 9.93
CA TYR A 164 18.65 24.49 8.59
C TYR A 164 17.64 24.77 7.47
N ASP A 165 16.39 25.14 7.80
CA ASP A 165 15.38 25.45 6.79
C ASP A 165 15.68 26.82 6.12
N THR A 166 16.32 26.79 4.95
CA THR A 166 16.77 27.97 4.20
C THR A 166 15.65 28.69 3.45
N THR A 167 14.41 28.18 3.49
CA THR A 167 13.26 28.84 2.86
C THR A 167 12.71 30.02 3.67
N GLN A 168 13.13 30.18 4.93
CA GLN A 168 12.94 31.45 5.62
C GLN A 168 14.13 32.38 5.31
N PRO A 169 13.88 33.65 4.96
CA PRO A 169 14.94 34.64 4.95
C PRO A 169 15.51 34.67 6.36
N ASN A 170 16.72 34.12 6.51
CA ASN A 170 17.45 34.17 7.77
C ASN A 170 17.51 35.63 8.21
N SER A 171 17.13 35.90 9.45
CA SER A 171 17.08 37.26 10.00
C SER A 171 18.41 38.01 9.81
N GLU A 172 19.53 37.28 9.74
CA GLU A 172 20.85 37.81 9.39
C GLU A 172 20.96 38.32 7.94
N THR A 173 20.45 37.63 6.91
CA THR A 173 20.50 38.19 5.54
C THR A 173 19.38 39.20 5.26
N ALA A 174 18.26 39.12 6.00
CA ALA A 174 17.28 40.20 6.01
C ALA A 174 17.87 41.51 6.56
N ASN A 175 18.70 41.43 7.62
CA ASN A 175 19.38 42.62 8.17
C ASN A 175 20.51 43.12 7.27
N ARG A 176 21.26 42.22 6.62
CA ARG A 176 22.33 42.60 5.66
C ARG A 176 21.79 43.33 4.44
N SER A 177 20.68 42.84 3.87
CA SER A 177 20.03 43.50 2.73
C SER A 177 19.45 44.87 3.11
N GLN A 178 18.97 45.05 4.34
CA GLN A 178 18.49 46.33 4.84
C GLN A 178 19.65 47.32 5.12
N GLY A 179 20.79 46.82 5.60
CA GLY A 179 22.02 47.61 5.77
C GLY A 179 22.60 48.12 4.45
N ASP A 180 22.66 47.26 3.42
CA ASP A 180 23.16 47.65 2.10
C ASP A 180 22.23 48.67 1.40
N GLN A 181 20.91 48.56 1.59
CA GLN A 181 19.95 49.56 1.09
C GLN A 181 20.12 50.94 1.77
N SER A 182 20.55 50.98 3.04
CA SER A 182 20.78 52.23 3.78
C SER A 182 22.09 52.95 3.40
N LEU A 183 23.05 52.24 2.80
CA LEU A 183 24.32 52.79 2.35
C LEU A 183 24.28 53.30 0.89
N SER A 184 23.16 53.06 0.19
CA SER A 184 22.98 53.34 -1.24
C SER A 184 22.13 54.59 -1.53
N GLY A 185 21.72 55.35 -0.51
CA GLY A 185 20.93 56.59 -0.63
C GLY A 185 21.67 57.77 -0.01
#